data_AF-A0A7X1B0L5-F1
#
_entry.id   AF-A0A7X1B0L5-F1
#
_cell.length_a   1.000
_cell.length_b   1.000
_cell.length_c   1.000
_cell.angle_alpha   90.00
_cell.angle_beta   90.00
_cell.angle_gamma   90.00
#
_symmetry.space_group_name_H-M   'P 1'
#
loop_
_entity.id
_entity.type
_entity.pdbx_description
1 polymer ?
#
loop_
_entity_poly.entity_id
_entity_poly.type
_entity_poly.pdbx_seq_one_letter_code
_entity_poly.pdbx_strand_id
1 'polypeptide(L)'
;MKSGNPNPTSDLFMILETKRNSASDSCQIVSDASSWLKSELKGADVKFQYGACENDLWTFSSFTFLRDGDDEKLAFELKIAEISRVPYAFIDVHAFGKPQERRFPFFGEIESEDGKNKVLHYIADFLLSTETSE
;
A
#
# COMPACT_ATOMS: atom_id res chain seq x y z
N MET A 1 32.28 -12.70 -32.86
CA MET A 1 31.55 -11.71 -32.06
C MET A 1 30.31 -11.26 -32.84
N LYS A 2 29.12 -11.75 -32.47
CA LYS A 2 27.84 -11.15 -32.84
C LYS A 2 27.16 -10.82 -31.53
N SER A 3 27.27 -9.56 -31.11
CA SER A 3 26.52 -9.02 -29.99
C SER A 3 25.04 -9.02 -30.40
N GLY A 4 24.33 -10.10 -30.06
CA GLY A 4 22.89 -10.15 -30.19
C GLY A 4 22.32 -9.33 -29.04
N ASN A 5 21.87 -8.11 -29.34
CA ASN A 5 21.00 -7.39 -28.43
C ASN A 5 19.80 -8.31 -28.13
N PRO A 6 19.55 -8.69 -26.86
CA PRO A 6 18.35 -9.44 -26.53
C PRO A 6 17.16 -8.54 -26.86
N ASN A 7 16.28 -8.99 -27.74
CA ASN A 7 15.11 -8.25 -28.19
C ASN A 7 14.18 -8.05 -26.98
N PRO A 8 14.06 -6.84 -26.39
CA PRO A 8 13.32 -6.67 -25.16
C PRO A 8 11.86 -6.40 -25.50
N THR A 9 11.08 -7.40 -25.92
CA THR A 9 9.61 -7.26 -26.06
C THR A 9 8.92 -8.58 -26.37
N SER A 10 8.62 -9.35 -25.33
CA SER A 10 7.69 -10.49 -25.39
C SER A 10 6.80 -10.45 -24.15
N ASP A 11 7.40 -10.41 -22.97
CA ASP A 11 6.69 -10.78 -21.75
C ASP A 11 5.70 -9.69 -21.29
N LEU A 12 6.10 -8.42 -21.29
CA LEU A 12 5.18 -7.33 -20.94
C LEU A 12 4.02 -7.22 -21.94
N PHE A 13 4.28 -7.43 -23.23
CA PHE A 13 3.23 -7.45 -24.26
C PHE A 13 2.23 -8.58 -23.99
N MET A 14 2.72 -9.79 -23.71
CA MET A 14 1.88 -10.93 -23.35
C MET A 14 1.08 -10.69 -22.06
N ILE A 15 1.68 -10.06 -21.04
CA ILE A 15 0.98 -9.70 -19.79
C ILE A 15 -0.14 -8.68 -20.08
N LEU A 16 0.14 -7.64 -20.87
CA LEU A 16 -0.84 -6.61 -21.23
C LEU A 16 -2.01 -7.20 -22.01
N GLU A 17 -1.74 -8.04 -23.01
CA GLU A 17 -2.80 -8.72 -23.77
C GLU A 17 -3.61 -9.68 -22.89
N THR A 18 -2.97 -10.40 -21.97
CA THR A 18 -3.68 -11.26 -21.01
C THR A 18 -4.58 -10.43 -20.10
N LYS A 19 -4.09 -9.32 -19.54
CA LYS A 19 -4.88 -8.45 -18.65
C LYS A 19 -6.04 -7.76 -19.38
N ARG A 20 -5.86 -7.32 -20.64
CA ARG A 20 -6.94 -6.72 -21.45
C ARG A 20 -8.10 -7.67 -21.71
N ASN A 21 -7.79 -8.96 -21.89
CA ASN A 21 -8.76 -9.98 -22.26
C ASN A 21 -9.31 -10.76 -21.05
N SER A 22 -8.89 -10.43 -19.83
CA SER A 22 -9.36 -11.06 -18.60
C SER A 22 -10.35 -10.16 -17.87
N ALA A 23 -11.38 -10.73 -17.25
CA ALA A 23 -12.19 -9.99 -16.29
C ALA A 23 -11.31 -9.58 -15.09
N SER A 24 -11.31 -8.30 -14.73
CA SER A 24 -10.56 -7.81 -13.57
C SER A 24 -11.33 -8.09 -12.28
N ASP A 25 -10.70 -8.83 -11.38
CA ASP A 25 -11.11 -9.03 -9.99
C ASP A 25 -10.30 -8.14 -9.02
N SER A 26 -9.51 -7.19 -9.56
CA SER A 26 -8.57 -6.39 -8.78
C SER A 26 -9.26 -5.62 -7.65
N CYS A 27 -10.39 -4.95 -7.89
CA CYS A 27 -11.09 -4.25 -6.82
C CYS A 27 -11.77 -5.18 -5.81
N GLN A 28 -12.13 -6.41 -6.18
CA GLN A 28 -12.63 -7.39 -5.21
C GLN A 28 -11.51 -7.79 -4.24
N ILE A 29 -10.36 -8.20 -4.78
CA ILE A 29 -9.16 -8.57 -4.01
C ILE A 29 -8.72 -7.41 -3.11
N VAL A 30 -8.66 -6.19 -3.67
CA VAL A 30 -8.30 -4.99 -2.91
C VAL A 30 -9.35 -4.72 -1.82
N SER A 31 -10.65 -4.77 -2.14
CA SER A 31 -11.72 -4.52 -1.18
C SER A 31 -11.72 -5.52 -0.01
N ASP A 32 -11.44 -6.79 -0.26
CA ASP A 32 -11.35 -7.81 0.79
C ASP A 32 -10.17 -7.52 1.75
N ALA A 33 -8.99 -7.21 1.19
CA ALA A 33 -7.84 -6.80 1.97
C ALA A 33 -8.05 -5.47 2.72
N SER A 34 -8.69 -4.47 2.08
CA SER A 34 -9.06 -3.22 2.74
C SER A 34 -10.05 -3.43 3.86
N SER A 35 -11.00 -4.35 3.70
CA SER A 35 -12.03 -4.62 4.71
C SER A 35 -11.43 -5.24 5.96
N TRP A 36 -10.45 -6.14 5.79
CA TRP A 36 -9.62 -6.65 6.89
C TRP A 36 -8.93 -5.49 7.63
N LEU A 37 -8.11 -4.69 6.93
CA LEU A 37 -7.36 -3.61 7.58
C LEU A 37 -8.28 -2.58 8.26
N LYS A 38 -9.40 -2.24 7.60
CA LYS A 38 -10.42 -1.35 8.15
C LYS A 38 -11.03 -1.90 9.44
N SER A 39 -11.19 -3.23 9.55
CA SER A 39 -11.67 -3.88 10.77
C SER A 39 -10.65 -3.77 11.90
N GLU A 40 -9.37 -4.05 11.63
CA GLU A 40 -8.28 -3.94 12.61
C GLU A 40 -8.18 -2.50 13.16
N LEU A 41 -8.15 -1.51 12.25
CA LEU A 41 -8.05 -0.10 12.62
C LEU A 41 -9.25 0.37 13.45
N LYS A 42 -10.46 -0.06 13.10
CA LYS A 42 -11.66 0.25 13.88
C LYS A 42 -11.65 -0.45 15.24
N GLY A 43 -11.21 -1.71 15.28
CA GLY A 43 -11.10 -2.47 16.53
C GLY A 43 -10.10 -1.86 17.51
N ALA A 44 -9.06 -1.20 17.00
CA ALA A 44 -8.04 -0.49 17.77
C ALA A 44 -8.35 1.01 18.00
N ASP A 45 -9.53 1.50 17.61
CA ASP A 45 -9.93 2.92 17.70
C ASP A 45 -8.96 3.92 17.00
N VAL A 46 -8.34 3.48 15.91
CA VAL A 46 -7.46 4.33 15.10
C VAL A 46 -8.28 5.20 14.16
N LYS A 47 -8.04 6.53 14.17
CA LYS A 47 -8.67 7.46 13.22
C LYS A 47 -7.93 7.44 11.89
N PHE A 48 -8.67 7.28 10.80
CA PHE A 48 -8.12 7.26 9.44
C PHE A 48 -9.07 7.87 8.40
N GLN A 49 -8.50 8.36 7.32
CA GLN A 49 -9.21 8.62 6.07
C GLN A 49 -9.09 7.41 5.15
N TYR A 50 -10.13 7.10 4.38
CA TYR A 50 -10.18 5.92 3.51
C TYR A 50 -10.65 6.29 2.11
N GLY A 51 -9.88 5.90 1.09
CA GLY A 51 -10.27 5.89 -0.31
C GLY A 51 -10.55 4.46 -0.78
N ALA A 52 -11.72 4.21 -1.35
CA ALA A 52 -12.08 2.90 -1.88
C ALA A 52 -11.41 2.64 -3.25
N CYS A 53 -11.31 1.36 -3.62
CA CYS A 53 -10.97 0.98 -4.99
C CYS A 53 -12.11 1.35 -5.93
N GLU A 54 -11.79 2.02 -7.04
CA GLU A 54 -12.77 2.41 -8.06
C GLU A 54 -12.28 1.95 -9.43
N ASN A 55 -13.05 1.06 -10.07
CA ASN A 55 -12.67 0.39 -11.32
C ASN A 55 -12.24 1.34 -12.46
N ASP A 56 -12.73 2.58 -12.47
CA ASP A 56 -12.55 3.52 -13.59
C ASP A 56 -11.39 4.51 -13.39
N LEU A 57 -10.85 4.64 -12.18
CA LEU A 57 -9.88 5.68 -11.82
C LEU A 57 -8.62 5.13 -11.15
N TRP A 58 -8.76 4.14 -10.26
CA TRP A 58 -7.68 3.63 -9.41
C TRP A 58 -8.00 2.22 -8.93
N THR A 59 -7.16 1.26 -9.34
CA THR A 59 -7.28 -0.16 -8.94
C THR A 59 -6.64 -0.43 -7.57
N PHE A 60 -6.69 0.54 -6.67
CA PHE A 60 -6.12 0.46 -5.33
C PHE A 60 -7.02 1.17 -4.33
N SER A 61 -6.91 0.81 -3.06
CA SER A 61 -7.51 1.55 -1.94
C SER A 61 -6.43 2.32 -1.18
N SER A 62 -6.82 3.34 -0.44
CA SER A 62 -5.90 4.13 0.39
C SER A 62 -6.41 4.31 1.80
N PHE A 63 -5.47 4.39 2.74
CA PHE A 63 -5.66 4.75 4.13
C PHE A 63 -4.67 5.85 4.48
N THR A 64 -5.13 6.90 5.14
CA THR A 64 -4.26 7.97 5.63
C THR A 64 -4.48 8.18 7.11
N PHE A 65 -3.39 8.13 7.86
CA PHE A 65 -3.33 8.45 9.27
C PHE A 65 -2.47 9.69 9.46
N LEU A 66 -2.83 10.52 10.44
CA LEU A 66 -2.05 11.67 10.80
C LEU A 66 -1.62 11.54 12.25
N ARG A 67 -0.36 11.85 12.52
CA ARG A 67 0.21 11.91 13.86
C ARG A 67 0.86 13.27 14.04
N ASP A 68 0.64 13.89 15.19
CA ASP A 68 1.41 15.07 15.56
C ASP A 68 2.81 14.59 15.99
N GLY A 69 3.85 15.09 15.33
CA GLY A 69 5.23 14.97 15.79
C GLY A 69 5.67 16.26 16.48
N ASP A 70 6.82 16.22 17.14
CA ASP A 70 7.30 17.34 17.98
C ASP A 70 7.57 18.59 17.13
N ASP A 71 8.25 18.43 16.00
CA ASP A 71 8.57 19.52 15.08
C ASP A 71 7.56 19.68 13.94
N GLU A 72 6.96 18.58 13.48
CA GLU A 72 5.98 18.61 12.40
C GLU A 72 4.98 17.45 12.43
N LYS A 73 3.80 17.70 11.88
CA LYS A 73 2.77 16.68 11.69
C LYS A 73 3.24 15.67 10.63
N LEU A 74 3.15 14.38 10.93
CA LEU A 74 3.49 13.31 10.01
C LEU A 74 2.23 12.68 9.42
N ALA A 75 2.32 12.29 8.15
CA ALA A 75 1.32 11.52 7.45
C ALA A 75 1.86 10.11 7.19
N PHE A 76 1.02 9.12 7.46
CA PHE A 76 1.22 7.73 7.06
C PHE A 76 0.18 7.42 5.99
N GLU A 77 0.65 7.19 4.78
CA GLU A 77 -0.18 6.81 3.63
C GLU A 77 0.04 5.32 3.34
N LEU A 78 -1.03 4.53 3.43
CA LEU A 78 -1.03 3.13 3.05
C LEU A 78 -1.93 2.94 1.83
N LYS A 79 -1.41 2.31 0.79
CA LYS A 79 -2.16 1.93 -0.42
C LYS A 79 -2.18 0.41 -0.55
N ILE A 80 -3.35 -0.16 -0.83
CA ILE A 80 -3.48 -1.59 -1.12
C ILE A 80 -3.82 -1.76 -2.60
N ALA A 81 -2.99 -2.48 -3.33
CA ALA A 81 -3.20 -2.79 -4.75
C ALA A 81 -3.06 -4.30 -5.00
N GLU A 82 -3.65 -4.79 -6.09
CA GLU A 82 -3.47 -6.17 -6.54
C GLU A 82 -2.29 -6.29 -7.50
N ILE A 83 -1.44 -7.30 -7.27
CA ILE A 83 -0.37 -7.71 -8.18
C ILE A 83 -0.44 -9.23 -8.35
N SER A 84 -0.78 -9.67 -9.56
CA SER A 84 -0.86 -11.09 -9.90
C SER A 84 -1.83 -11.88 -8.99
N ARG A 85 -3.01 -11.29 -8.75
CA ARG A 85 -4.09 -11.77 -7.86
C ARG A 85 -3.78 -11.78 -6.37
N VAL A 86 -2.68 -11.16 -5.98
CA VAL A 86 -2.24 -11.08 -4.59
C VAL A 86 -2.33 -9.62 -4.13
N PRO A 87 -2.91 -9.33 -2.95
CA PRO A 87 -2.93 -7.99 -2.40
C PRO A 87 -1.55 -7.60 -1.83
N TYR A 88 -1.10 -6.39 -2.16
CA TYR A 88 0.12 -5.79 -1.64
C TYR A 88 -0.20 -4.45 -0.95
N ALA A 89 0.48 -4.19 0.17
CA ALA A 89 0.51 -2.90 0.83
C ALA A 89 1.76 -2.12 0.42
N PHE A 90 1.54 -0.83 0.11
CA PHE A 90 2.57 0.17 -0.07
C PHE A 90 2.35 1.23 1.00
N ILE A 91 3.35 1.44 1.86
CA ILE A 91 3.26 2.40 2.95
C ILE A 91 4.34 3.45 2.75
N ASP A 92 3.96 4.70 2.94
CA ASP A 92 4.86 5.84 2.93
C ASP A 92 4.61 6.71 4.16
N VAL A 93 5.70 7.20 4.75
CA VAL A 93 5.66 8.12 5.89
C VAL A 93 6.42 9.37 5.51
N HIS A 94 5.77 10.51 5.62
CA HIS A 94 6.34 11.79 5.24
C HIS A 94 5.78 12.92 6.10
N ALA A 95 6.43 14.07 6.05
CA ALA A 95 5.89 15.29 6.65
C ALA A 95 4.57 15.69 5.97
N PHE A 96 3.60 16.15 6.76
CA PHE A 96 2.30 16.55 6.23
C PHE A 96 2.44 17.71 5.25
N GLY A 97 1.83 17.57 4.07
CA GLY A 97 1.98 18.54 2.97
C GLY A 97 3.28 18.42 2.15
N LYS A 98 4.20 17.51 2.53
CA LYS A 98 5.47 17.28 1.82
C LYS A 98 5.64 15.81 1.39
N PRO A 99 4.78 15.29 0.49
CA PRO A 99 4.80 13.88 0.08
C PRO A 99 6.09 13.42 -0.64
N GLN A 100 6.96 14.35 -1.04
CA GLN A 100 8.26 14.02 -1.64
C GLN A 100 9.33 13.71 -0.59
N GLU A 101 9.14 14.12 0.67
CA GLU A 101 10.06 13.90 1.79
C GLU A 101 9.77 12.57 2.50
N ARG A 102 9.84 11.49 1.73
CA ARG A 102 9.60 10.12 2.22
C ARG A 102 10.68 9.70 3.20
N ARG A 103 10.29 9.15 4.34
CA ARG A 103 11.22 8.75 5.40
C ARG A 103 11.41 7.25 5.48
N PHE A 104 10.33 6.49 5.38
CA PHE A 104 10.38 5.06 5.68
C PHE A 104 9.36 4.28 4.84
N PRO A 105 9.67 3.97 3.57
CA PRO A 105 8.75 3.22 2.73
C PRO A 105 8.71 1.74 3.12
N PHE A 106 7.52 1.14 3.12
CA PHE A 106 7.35 -0.30 3.17
C PHE A 106 6.59 -0.77 1.94
N PHE A 107 6.99 -1.93 1.41
CA PHE A 107 6.28 -2.61 0.35
C PHE A 107 6.28 -4.12 0.63
N GLY A 108 5.10 -4.73 0.65
CA GLY A 108 4.97 -6.14 0.94
C GLY A 108 3.60 -6.71 0.62
N GLU A 109 3.57 -8.00 0.36
CA GLU A 109 2.35 -8.79 0.23
C GLU A 109 1.60 -8.86 1.56
N ILE A 110 0.27 -8.87 1.50
CA ILE A 110 -0.62 -8.94 2.67
C ILE A 110 -1.69 -10.04 2.57
N GLU A 111 -1.51 -11.04 1.69
CA GLU A 111 -2.35 -12.23 1.68
C GLU A 111 -2.09 -13.11 2.91
N SER A 112 -0.81 -13.32 3.22
CA SER A 112 -0.37 -14.12 4.37
C SER A 112 -0.54 -13.42 5.72
N GLU A 113 -0.72 -14.22 6.77
CA GLU A 113 -0.80 -13.73 8.15
C GLU A 113 0.49 -13.02 8.60
N ASP A 114 1.66 -13.47 8.14
CA ASP A 114 2.93 -12.79 8.41
C ASP A 114 2.98 -11.39 7.75
N GLY A 115 2.52 -11.28 6.50
CA GLY A 115 2.43 -10.00 5.79
C GLY A 115 1.48 -9.02 6.48
N LYS A 116 0.30 -9.50 6.88
CA LYS A 116 -0.68 -8.75 7.67
C LYS A 116 -0.09 -8.28 9.00
N ASN A 117 0.55 -9.17 9.75
CA ASN A 117 1.18 -8.85 11.03
C ASN A 117 2.27 -7.78 10.89
N LYS A 118 3.10 -7.86 9.84
CA LYS A 118 4.12 -6.83 9.56
C LYS A 118 3.50 -5.46 9.34
N VAL A 119 2.39 -5.38 8.60
CA VAL A 119 1.67 -4.11 8.39
C VAL A 119 1.10 -3.58 9.72
N LEU A 120 0.50 -4.45 10.54
CA LEU A 120 -0.02 -4.05 11.85
C LEU A 120 1.07 -3.55 12.80
N HIS A 121 2.21 -4.24 12.84
CA HIS A 121 3.39 -3.79 13.59
C HIS A 121 3.87 -2.44 13.09
N TYR A 122 3.94 -2.22 11.79
CA TYR A 122 4.42 -0.95 11.28
C TYR A 122 3.46 0.22 11.58
N ILE A 123 2.15 -0.04 11.51
CA ILE A 123 1.13 0.94 11.95
C ILE A 123 1.29 1.23 13.46
N ALA A 124 1.46 0.19 14.28
CA ALA A 124 1.65 0.35 15.72
C ALA A 124 2.91 1.17 16.05
N ASP A 125 4.03 0.85 15.40
CA ASP A 125 5.29 1.59 15.55
C ASP A 125 5.11 3.05 15.15
N PHE A 126 4.41 3.33 14.04
CA PHE A 126 4.10 4.71 13.66
C PHE A 126 3.20 5.41 14.67
N LEU A 127 2.14 4.78 15.17
CA LEU A 127 1.22 5.43 16.12
C LEU A 127 1.86 5.65 17.49
N LEU A 128 2.73 4.75 17.93
CA LEU A 128 3.32 4.73 19.27
C LEU A 128 4.73 5.30 19.33
N SER A 129 5.37 5.65 18.21
CA SER A 129 6.67 6.33 18.23
C SER A 129 6.49 7.70 18.89
N THR A 130 6.58 7.74 20.21
CA THR A 130 6.85 8.94 20.98
C THR A 130 8.35 9.18 20.89
N GLU A 131 8.76 10.38 20.55
CA GLU A 131 10.11 10.81 20.91
C GLU A 131 10.15 10.78 22.44
N THR A 132 10.87 9.83 23.02
CA THR A 132 11.34 10.00 24.39
C THR A 132 12.30 11.17 24.34
N SER A 133 11.80 12.36 24.69
CA SER A 133 12.64 13.49 25.04
C SER A 133 13.43 13.09 26.30
N GLU A 134 14.65 12.57 26.11
CA GLU A 134 15.69 12.54 27.16
C GLU A 134 16.63 13.72 26.98
#